data_AF-A0A1Q3TIY7-F1
#
_entry.id   AF-A0A1Q3TIY7-F1
#
_cell.length_a   1.000
_cell.length_b   1.000
_cell.length_c   1.000
_cell.angle_alpha   90.00
_cell.angle_beta   90.00
_cell.angle_gamma   90.00
#
_symmetry.space_group_name_H-M   'P 1'
#
loop_
_entity.id
_entity.type
_entity.pdbx_description
1 polymer ?
#
loop_
_entity_poly.entity_id
_entity_poly.type
_entity_poly.pdbx_seq_one_letter_code
_entity_poly.pdbx_strand_id
1 'polypeptide(L)'
;MKLYKELDFWIQVVLILSCTFYPLLIDSYFLLYSYLIVGGWQLLSAGIHWVLPKSYFPVPGRLYYLRTLLGLLAAGILSLFTQLILIYAFLLLIISPLLAIWYTYICYAENRVMEHKSLIHLK
;
A
#
# COMPACT_ATOMS: atom_id res chain seq x y z
N MET A 1 -1.60 19.76 -1.03
CA MET A 1 -1.25 18.41 -0.54
C MET A 1 -2.46 17.50 -0.34
N LYS A 2 -3.67 18.04 -0.10
CA LYS A 2 -4.93 17.26 -0.15
C LYS A 2 -5.08 16.48 -1.47
N LEU A 3 -4.85 17.16 -2.60
CA LEU A 3 -4.90 16.56 -3.94
C LEU A 3 -3.92 15.38 -4.12
N TYR A 4 -2.73 15.44 -3.53
CA TYR A 4 -1.78 14.32 -3.58
C TYR A 4 -2.30 13.10 -2.83
N LYS A 5 -2.88 13.27 -1.63
CA LYS A 5 -3.44 12.16 -0.85
C LYS A 5 -4.71 11.58 -1.49
N GLU A 6 -5.51 12.44 -2.10
CA GLU A 6 -6.70 12.01 -2.83
C GLU A 6 -6.31 11.20 -4.07
N LEU A 7 -5.30 11.66 -4.83
CA LEU A 7 -4.71 10.90 -5.92
C LEU A 7 -4.10 9.58 -5.45
N ASP A 8 -3.31 9.58 -4.37
CA ASP A 8 -2.71 8.36 -3.81
C ASP A 8 -3.78 7.33 -3.44
N PHE A 9 -4.86 7.76 -2.79
CA PHE A 9 -6.01 6.91 -2.47
C PHE A 9 -6.66 6.33 -3.73
N TRP A 10 -6.98 7.17 -4.73
CA TRP A 10 -7.63 6.69 -5.94
C TRP A 10 -6.73 5.79 -6.79
N ILE A 11 -5.44 6.12 -6.91
CA ILE A 11 -4.45 5.27 -7.59
C ILE A 11 -4.38 3.93 -6.87
N GLN A 12 -4.34 3.91 -5.54
CA GLN A 12 -4.33 2.67 -4.76
C GLN A 12 -5.57 1.81 -5.03
N VAL A 13 -6.77 2.42 -5.02
CA VAL A 13 -8.03 1.71 -5.29
C VAL A 13 -8.03 1.14 -6.71
N VAL A 14 -7.67 1.95 -7.71
CA VAL A 14 -7.61 1.51 -9.11
C VAL A 14 -6.58 0.40 -9.29
N LEU A 15 -5.40 0.52 -8.70
CA LEU A 15 -4.36 -0.51 -8.76
C LEU A 15 -4.83 -1.81 -8.13
N ILE A 16 -5.41 -1.78 -6.92
CA ILE A 16 -5.92 -2.99 -6.26
C ILE A 16 -6.97 -3.68 -7.12
N LEU A 17 -7.98 -2.93 -7.61
CA LEU A 17 -9.06 -3.51 -8.41
C LEU A 17 -8.55 -4.08 -9.73
N SER A 18 -7.79 -3.29 -10.50
CA SER A 18 -7.24 -3.73 -11.79
C SER A 18 -6.30 -4.93 -11.63
N CYS A 19 -5.38 -4.89 -10.66
CA CYS A 19 -4.43 -5.97 -10.40
C CYS A 19 -5.07 -7.20 -9.75
N THR A 20 -6.29 -7.10 -9.22
CA THR A 20 -7.06 -8.26 -8.74
C THR A 20 -7.85 -8.89 -9.90
N PHE A 21 -8.59 -8.09 -10.66
CA PHE A 21 -9.51 -8.62 -11.67
C PHE A 21 -8.83 -8.99 -12.98
N TYR A 22 -7.79 -8.27 -13.41
CA TYR A 22 -7.10 -8.56 -14.67
C TYR A 22 -6.53 -10.00 -14.71
N PRO A 23 -5.77 -10.47 -13.71
CA PRO A 23 -5.27 -11.84 -13.75
C PRO A 23 -6.35 -12.91 -13.57
N LEU A 24 -7.47 -12.57 -12.94
CA LEU A 24 -8.60 -13.50 -12.78
C LEU A 24 -9.43 -13.66 -14.06
N LEU A 25 -9.52 -12.61 -14.88
CA LEU A 25 -10.43 -12.56 -16.03
C LEU A 25 -9.73 -12.68 -17.39
N ILE A 26 -8.46 -12.25 -17.49
CA ILE A 26 -7.77 -12.07 -18.77
C ILE A 26 -6.51 -12.94 -18.84
N ASP A 27 -5.56 -12.75 -17.92
CA ASP A 27 -4.26 -13.43 -17.98
C ASP A 27 -3.73 -13.81 -16.59
N SER A 28 -3.88 -15.09 -16.23
CA SER A 28 -3.42 -15.60 -14.93
C SER A 28 -1.92 -15.46 -14.71
N TYR A 29 -1.10 -15.40 -15.77
CA TYR A 29 0.35 -15.18 -15.63
C TYR A 29 0.67 -13.76 -15.16
N PHE A 30 -0.26 -12.82 -15.35
CA PHE A 30 -0.11 -11.44 -14.89
C PHE A 30 -0.13 -11.31 -13.36
N LEU A 31 -0.59 -12.34 -12.65
CA LEU A 31 -0.73 -12.32 -11.19
C LEU A 31 0.57 -11.94 -10.49
N LEU A 32 1.72 -12.43 -10.94
CA LEU A 32 3.01 -12.11 -10.33
C LEU A 32 3.35 -10.61 -10.46
N TYR A 33 3.10 -10.02 -11.64
CA TYR A 33 3.34 -8.60 -11.88
C TYR A 33 2.41 -7.72 -11.03
N SER A 34 1.16 -8.15 -10.82
CA SER A 34 0.20 -7.50 -9.94
C SER A 34 0.73 -7.29 -8.51
N TYR A 35 1.44 -8.28 -7.94
CA TYR A 35 2.08 -8.14 -6.62
C TYR A 35 3.14 -7.05 -6.61
N LEU A 36 4.01 -7.01 -7.63
CA LEU A 36 5.09 -6.04 -7.73
C LEU A 36 4.56 -4.62 -7.93
N ILE A 37 3.52 -4.46 -8.77
CA ILE A 37 2.92 -3.16 -9.06
C ILE A 37 2.24 -2.60 -7.80
N VAL A 38 1.35 -3.37 -7.17
CA VAL A 38 0.59 -2.91 -5.99
C VAL A 38 1.52 -2.69 -4.79
N GLY A 39 2.40 -3.66 -4.50
CA GLY A 39 3.35 -3.56 -3.39
C GLY A 39 4.40 -2.47 -3.61
N GLY A 40 4.89 -2.31 -4.84
CA GLY A 40 5.82 -1.24 -5.21
C GLY A 40 5.22 0.15 -5.04
N TRP A 41 3.97 0.35 -5.48
CA TRP A 41 3.26 1.61 -5.26
C TRP A 41 3.06 1.91 -3.77
N GLN A 42 2.63 0.92 -2.98
CA GLN A 42 2.45 1.07 -1.54
C GLN A 42 3.75 1.45 -0.82
N LEU A 43 4.87 0.83 -1.22
CA LEU A 43 6.19 1.12 -0.66
C LEU A 43 6.67 2.53 -1.03
N LEU A 44 6.52 2.93 -2.31
CA LEU A 44 6.83 4.29 -2.77
C LEU A 44 5.99 5.34 -2.04
N SER A 45 4.68 5.15 -1.99
CA SER A 45 3.80 6.13 -1.36
C SER A 45 4.02 6.21 0.16
N ALA A 46 4.21 5.08 0.85
CA ALA A 46 4.60 5.07 2.26
C ALA A 46 5.95 5.76 2.50
N GLY A 47 6.93 5.56 1.60
CA GLY A 47 8.25 6.21 1.65
C GLY A 47 8.18 7.73 1.47
N ILE A 48 7.43 8.22 0.47
CA ILE A 48 7.26 9.67 0.23
C ILE A 48 6.66 10.36 1.47
N HIS A 49 5.67 9.72 2.10
CA HIS A 49 5.05 10.25 3.31
C HIS A 49 6.00 10.25 4.53
N TRP A 50 6.94 9.30 4.58
CA TRP A 50 7.95 9.24 5.64
C TRP A 50 9.01 10.33 5.49
N VAL A 51 9.46 10.62 4.27
CA VAL A 51 10.48 11.65 3.98
C VAL A 51 9.94 13.07 4.16
N LEU A 52 8.62 13.28 3.93
CA LEU A 52 7.99 14.59 4.00
C LEU A 52 6.98 14.68 5.17
N PRO A 53 7.37 14.46 6.44
CA PRO A 53 6.43 14.37 7.54
C PRO A 53 5.78 15.72 7.89
N LYS A 54 6.47 16.84 7.65
CA LYS A 54 5.94 18.21 7.90
C LYS A 54 4.81 18.59 6.94
N SER A 55 4.72 17.88 5.82
CA SER A 55 3.76 18.09 4.75
C SER A 55 2.45 17.33 4.96
N TYR A 56 2.42 16.41 5.92
CA TYR A 56 1.32 15.48 6.14
C TYR A 56 0.97 15.43 7.63
N PHE A 57 -0.29 15.14 7.97
CA PHE A 57 -0.63 14.70 9.32
C PHE A 57 -0.40 13.19 9.38
N PRO A 58 0.71 12.71 9.97
CA PRO A 58 1.00 11.28 9.98
C PRO A 58 0.03 10.61 10.95
N VAL A 59 -0.80 9.70 10.43
CA VAL A 59 -1.47 8.74 11.30
C VAL A 59 -0.41 7.73 11.72
N PRO A 60 -0.26 7.42 13.03
CA PRO A 60 0.79 6.52 13.52
C PRO A 60 0.79 5.16 12.81
N GLY A 61 -0.39 4.70 12.33
CA GLY A 61 -0.55 3.50 11.52
C GLY A 61 0.34 3.40 10.29
N ARG A 62 0.72 4.51 9.65
CA ARG A 62 1.55 4.50 8.44
C ARG A 62 3.00 4.08 8.71
N LEU A 63 3.55 4.40 9.87
CA LEU A 63 4.89 3.98 10.25
C LEU A 63 4.96 2.47 10.50
N TYR A 64 3.95 1.92 11.20
CA TYR A 64 3.85 0.47 11.40
C TYR A 64 3.70 -0.25 10.07
N TYR A 65 2.85 0.27 9.19
CA TYR A 65 2.67 -0.28 7.85
C TYR A 65 3.97 -0.28 7.04
N LEU A 66 4.71 0.83 7.01
CA LEU A 66 5.99 0.93 6.31
C LEU A 66 7.01 -0.08 6.87
N ARG A 67 7.10 -0.23 8.20
CA ARG A 67 7.96 -1.23 8.83
C ARG A 67 7.58 -2.66 8.45
N THR A 68 6.28 -2.97 8.41
CA THR A 68 5.79 -4.27 7.96
C THR A 68 6.14 -4.52 6.50
N LEU A 69 5.96 -3.54 5.61
CA LEU A 69 6.36 -3.65 4.20
C LEU A 69 7.86 -3.89 4.05
N LEU A 70 8.69 -3.12 4.76
CA LEU A 70 10.14 -3.29 4.72
C LEU A 70 10.57 -4.66 5.27
N GLY A 71 9.92 -5.13 6.34
CA GLY A 71 10.16 -6.46 6.89
C GLY A 71 9.79 -7.57 5.90
N LEU A 72 8.66 -7.45 5.20
CA LEU A 72 8.29 -8.40 4.15
C LEU A 72 9.22 -8.33 2.95
N LEU A 73 9.63 -7.13 2.53
CA LEU A 73 10.63 -6.97 1.46
C LEU A 73 11.95 -7.67 1.83
N ALA A 74 12.44 -7.45 3.05
CA ALA A 74 13.64 -8.11 3.56
C ALA A 74 13.46 -9.63 3.64
N ALA A 75 12.32 -10.12 4.13
CA ALA A 75 11.99 -11.55 4.16
C ALA A 75 11.94 -12.15 2.74
N GLY A 76 11.38 -11.42 1.78
CA GLY A 76 11.36 -11.79 0.37
C GLY A 76 12.76 -11.92 -0.20
N ILE A 77 13.63 -10.92 0.03
CA ILE A 77 15.03 -10.96 -0.39
C ILE A 77 15.76 -12.15 0.24
N LEU A 78 15.62 -12.37 1.55
CA LEU A 78 16.22 -13.54 2.23
C LEU A 78 15.68 -14.86 1.69
N SER A 79 14.39 -14.91 1.33
CA SER A 79 13.78 -16.11 0.75
C SER A 79 14.36 -16.48 -0.62
N LEU A 80 14.92 -15.53 -1.38
CA LEU A 80 15.62 -15.80 -2.65
C LEU A 80 16.96 -16.53 -2.45
N PHE A 81 17.62 -16.29 -1.32
CA PHE A 81 18.87 -16.96 -0.96
C PHE A 81 18.64 -18.30 -0.23
N THR A 82 17.38 -18.68 -0.02
CA THR A 82 16.99 -19.94 0.63
C THR A 82 16.02 -20.69 -0.28
N GLN A 83 15.73 -21.96 0.04
CA GLN A 83 14.71 -22.72 -0.69
C GLN A 83 13.26 -22.38 -0.24
N LEU A 84 13.09 -21.28 0.51
CA LEU A 84 11.81 -20.89 1.13
C LEU A 84 10.97 -19.96 0.26
N ILE A 85 11.43 -19.60 -0.95
CA ILE A 85 10.75 -18.66 -1.85
C ILE A 85 9.29 -19.07 -2.15
N LEU A 86 9.03 -20.36 -2.31
CA LEU A 86 7.67 -20.86 -2.56
C LEU A 86 6.76 -20.62 -1.35
N ILE A 87 7.25 -20.91 -0.14
CA ILE A 87 6.50 -20.69 1.11
C ILE A 87 6.20 -19.20 1.28
N TYR A 88 7.19 -18.34 1.04
CA TYR A 88 7.02 -16.89 1.07
C TYR A 88 5.97 -16.42 0.06
N ALA A 89 6.01 -16.92 -1.18
CA ALA A 89 5.02 -16.58 -2.21
C ALA A 89 3.60 -17.01 -1.82
N PHE A 90 3.43 -18.22 -1.25
CA PHE A 90 2.13 -18.68 -0.75
C PHE A 90 1.60 -17.81 0.39
N LEU A 91 2.46 -17.40 1.32
CA LEU A 91 2.07 -16.49 2.39
C LEU A 91 1.63 -15.12 1.84
N LEU A 92 2.29 -14.62 0.80
CA LEU A 92 1.90 -13.36 0.15
C LEU A 92 0.51 -13.40 -0.48
N LEU A 93 0.00 -14.57 -0.90
CA LEU A 93 -1.38 -14.70 -1.40
C LEU A 93 -2.41 -14.24 -0.35
N ILE A 94 -2.12 -14.47 0.93
CA ILE A 94 -3.00 -14.13 2.06
C ILE A 94 -2.61 -12.80 2.70
N ILE A 95 -1.31 -12.52 2.81
CA ILE A 95 -0.82 -11.32 3.49
C ILE A 95 -1.04 -10.08 2.62
N SER A 96 -0.85 -10.16 1.31
CA SER A 96 -0.94 -8.98 0.43
C SER A 96 -2.35 -8.37 0.36
N PRO A 97 -3.48 -9.13 0.31
CA PRO A 97 -4.80 -8.51 0.33
C PRO A 97 -5.08 -7.83 1.67
N LEU A 98 -4.61 -8.42 2.78
CA LEU A 98 -4.72 -7.81 4.11
C LEU A 98 -3.95 -6.48 4.19
N LEU A 99 -2.73 -6.43 3.62
CA LEU A 99 -1.96 -5.20 3.53
C LEU A 99 -2.62 -4.15 2.63
N ALA A 100 -3.22 -4.58 1.53
CA ALA A 100 -3.95 -3.68 0.63
C ALA A 100 -5.16 -3.04 1.34
N ILE A 101 -5.92 -3.82 2.10
CA ILE A 101 -7.03 -3.31 2.93
C ILE A 101 -6.51 -2.36 4.01
N TRP A 102 -5.47 -2.76 4.74
CA TRP A 102 -4.89 -1.94 5.80
C TRP A 102 -4.38 -0.60 5.27
N TYR A 103 -3.69 -0.61 4.13
CA TYR A 103 -3.19 0.62 3.52
C TYR A 103 -4.32 1.53 3.05
N THR A 104 -5.34 0.96 2.40
CA THR A 104 -6.52 1.71 1.96
C THR A 104 -7.23 2.35 3.14
N TYR A 105 -7.33 1.64 4.27
CA TYR A 105 -7.87 2.19 5.52
C TYR A 105 -7.05 3.37 6.06
N ILE A 106 -5.71 3.26 6.04
CA ILE A 106 -4.82 4.37 6.44
C ILE A 106 -5.07 5.60 5.57
N CYS A 107 -5.12 5.43 4.24
CA CYS A 107 -5.38 6.54 3.31
C CYS A 107 -6.78 7.15 3.53
N TYR A 108 -7.80 6.32 3.77
CA TYR A 108 -9.14 6.80 4.10
C TYR A 108 -9.18 7.60 5.40
N ALA A 109 -8.58 7.10 6.47
CA ALA A 109 -8.52 7.79 7.76
C ALA A 109 -7.80 9.15 7.64
N GLU A 110 -6.71 9.19 6.88
CA GLU A 110 -5.99 10.43 6.60
C GLU A 110 -6.83 11.45 5.82
N ASN A 111 -7.58 11.01 4.80
CA ASN A 111 -8.48 11.88 4.05
C ASN A 111 -9.61 12.45 4.95
N ARG A 112 -10.21 11.61 5.80
CA ARG A 112 -11.25 12.03 6.76
C ARG A 112 -10.76 13.10 7.75
N VAL A 113 -9.55 12.94 8.27
CA VAL A 113 -8.93 13.94 9.18
C VAL A 113 -8.72 15.27 8.46
N MET A 114 -8.31 15.25 7.20
CA MET A 114 -8.15 16.47 6.41
C MET A 114 -9.47 17.17 6.09
N GLU A 115 -10.51 16.41 5.72
CA GLU A 115 -11.85 16.96 5.48
C GLU A 115 -12.36 17.66 6.73
N HIS A 116 -12.28 17.00 7.89
CA HIS A 116 -12.74 17.57 9.15
C HIS A 116 -12.02 18.88 9.48
N LYS A 117 -10.69 18.95 9.31
CA LYS A 117 -9.91 20.17 9.55
C LYS A 117 -10.23 21.29 8.56
N SER A 118 -10.49 20.96 7.29
CA SER A 118 -10.87 21.97 6.29
C SER A 118 -12.18 22.68 6.64
N LEU A 119 -13.11 21.98 7.30
CA LEU A 119 -14.37 22.55 7.78
C LEU A 119 -14.21 23.44 9.01
N ILE A 120 -13.20 23.20 9.85
CA ILE A 120 -12.94 24.00 11.06
C ILE A 120 -12.34 25.36 10.70
N HIS A 121 -11.46 25.43 9.70
CA HIS A 121 -10.85 26.70 9.25
C HIS A 121 -11.80 27.61 8.44
N LEU A 122 -13.00 27.14 8.10
CA LEU A 122 -14.04 27.90 7.40
C LEU A 122 -15.08 28.55 8.35
N LYS A 123 -14.94 28.34 9.67
CA LYS A 123 -15.68 29.07 10.71
C LYS A 123 -14.82 30.19 11.29
#